data_AF-A0A938D493-F1
#
_entry.id   AF-A0A938D493-F1
#
_cell.length_a   1.000
_cell.length_b   1.000
_cell.length_c   1.000
_cell.angle_alpha   90.00
_cell.angle_beta   90.00
_cell.angle_gamma   90.00
#
_symmetry.space_group_name_H-M   'P 1'
#
loop_
_entity.id
_entity.type
_entity.pdbx_description
1 polymer ?
#
loop_
_entity_poly.entity_id
_entity_poly.type
_entity_poly.pdbx_seq_one_letter_code
_entity_poly.pdbx_strand_id
1 'polypeptide(L)'
;MISREMVSVTEAYIDGMDAMMEYMIDQDQDAKTRVSEITWSQINNRYEVFWSRSPHNTMPRLTTAGLSAISDRLPIMADGDHVVPIEVEVNYEPSFNVGIGDQTIKQFIVTRPRFVPRICLTGVPCS
;
A
#
# COMPACT_ATOMS: atom_id res chain seq x y z
N MET A 1 5.02 -9.76 5.39
CA MET A 1 6.28 -9.97 4.64
C MET A 1 7.09 -8.68 4.61
N ILE A 2 6.57 -7.59 4.02
CA ILE A 2 7.33 -6.35 3.79
C ILE A 2 7.90 -5.64 5.03
N SER A 3 7.22 -5.70 6.19
CA SER A 3 7.70 -5.03 7.41
C SER A 3 9.02 -5.58 7.97
N ARG A 4 9.47 -6.75 7.51
CA ARG A 4 10.71 -7.40 7.94
C ARG A 4 11.76 -7.45 6.84
N GLU A 5 11.51 -6.79 5.71
CA GLU A 5 12.47 -6.76 4.62
C GLU A 5 13.68 -5.89 5.00
N MET A 6 14.87 -6.34 4.65
CA MET A 6 16.13 -5.65 4.98
C MET A 6 16.87 -5.15 3.73
N VAL A 7 16.51 -5.66 2.56
CA VAL A 7 17.05 -5.25 1.27
C VAL A 7 16.01 -4.46 0.48
N SER A 8 16.44 -3.80 -0.59
CA SER A 8 15.50 -3.12 -1.48
C SER A 8 14.49 -4.11 -2.05
N VAL A 9 13.21 -3.77 -1.96
CA VAL A 9 12.15 -4.52 -2.66
C VAL A 9 12.25 -4.27 -4.16
N THR A 10 11.76 -5.22 -4.96
CA THR A 10 11.68 -5.12 -6.42
C THR A 10 10.22 -4.94 -6.85
N GLU A 11 9.97 -4.56 -8.10
CA GLU A 11 8.60 -4.56 -8.63
C GLU A 11 8.00 -5.99 -8.58
N ALA A 12 8.78 -7.01 -8.93
CA ALA A 12 8.36 -8.41 -8.82
C ALA A 12 7.97 -8.85 -7.39
N TYR A 13 8.56 -8.24 -6.35
CA TYR A 13 8.14 -8.49 -4.97
C TYR A 13 6.70 -8.00 -4.72
N ILE A 14 6.39 -6.80 -5.24
CA ILE A 14 5.06 -6.19 -5.09
C ILE A 14 4.05 -6.95 -5.96
N ASP A 15 4.41 -7.33 -7.18
CA ASP A 15 3.59 -8.19 -8.04
C ASP A 15 3.32 -9.55 -7.38
N GLY A 16 4.31 -10.11 -6.67
CA GLY A 16 4.13 -11.33 -5.88
C GLY A 16 3.16 -11.18 -4.71
N MET A 17 3.13 -10.02 -4.05
CA MET A 17 2.15 -9.74 -2.98
C MET A 17 0.72 -9.70 -3.51
N ASP A 18 0.53 -9.11 -4.70
CA ASP A 18 -0.74 -9.05 -5.42
C ASP A 18 -1.18 -10.44 -5.88
N ALA A 19 -0.29 -11.19 -6.52
CA ALA A 19 -0.55 -12.57 -6.94
C ALA A 19 -0.89 -13.49 -5.76
N MET A 20 -0.28 -13.29 -4.58
CA MET A 20 -0.66 -14.02 -3.37
C MET A 20 -2.07 -13.64 -2.87
N MET A 21 -2.46 -12.38 -2.99
CA MET A 21 -3.82 -11.94 -2.66
C MET A 21 -4.84 -12.56 -3.61
N GLU A 22 -4.58 -12.48 -4.92
CA GLU A 22 -5.39 -13.10 -5.98
C GLU A 22 -5.56 -14.61 -5.78
N TYR A 23 -4.49 -15.28 -5.36
CA TYR A 23 -4.55 -16.72 -5.07
C TYR A 23 -5.45 -17.08 -3.87
N MET A 24 -5.64 -16.17 -2.91
CA MET A 24 -6.45 -16.41 -1.72
C MET A 24 -7.93 -16.09 -1.91
N ILE A 25 -8.27 -15.31 -2.94
CA ILE A 25 -9.66 -14.93 -3.25
C ILE A 25 -10.22 -15.80 -4.39
N ASP A 26 -11.51 -15.67 -4.66
CA ASP A 26 -12.15 -16.43 -5.73
C ASP A 26 -11.69 -15.93 -7.11
N GLN A 27 -11.68 -16.82 -8.10
CA GLN A 27 -11.11 -16.56 -9.43
C GLN A 27 -11.91 -15.53 -10.25
N ASP A 28 -13.14 -15.24 -9.85
CA ASP A 28 -14.01 -14.21 -10.44
C ASP A 28 -13.82 -12.83 -9.80
N GLN A 29 -12.94 -12.72 -8.79
CA GLN A 29 -12.60 -11.48 -8.12
C GLN A 29 -11.22 -11.00 -8.58
N ASP A 30 -11.05 -9.67 -8.63
CA ASP A 30 -9.80 -8.99 -9.00
C ASP A 30 -9.36 -8.14 -7.81
N ALA A 31 -8.23 -8.51 -7.22
CA ALA A 31 -7.56 -7.77 -6.15
C ALA A 31 -6.66 -6.71 -6.76
N LYS A 32 -6.86 -5.47 -6.31
CA LYS A 32 -6.01 -4.35 -6.64
C LYS A 32 -5.21 -3.99 -5.42
N THR A 33 -3.89 -4.11 -5.52
CA THR A 33 -3.00 -3.72 -4.42
C THR A 33 -2.21 -2.45 -4.75
N ARG A 34 -1.98 -1.64 -3.72
CA ARG A 34 -1.02 -0.54 -3.75
C ARG A 34 -0.17 -0.57 -2.50
N VAL A 35 1.14 -0.60 -2.69
CA VAL A 35 2.13 -0.51 -1.63
C VAL A 35 2.87 0.80 -1.81
N SER A 36 2.96 1.57 -0.74
CA SER A 36 3.73 2.82 -0.74
C SER A 36 4.61 2.90 0.49
N GLU A 37 5.67 3.70 0.41
CA GLU A 37 6.45 4.14 1.55
C GLU A 37 6.22 5.64 1.72
N ILE A 38 5.90 6.07 2.94
CA ILE A 38 5.69 7.48 3.26
C ILE A 38 6.56 7.90 4.45
N THR A 39 6.83 9.19 4.54
CA THR A 39 7.51 9.81 5.68
C THR A 39 6.74 11.02 6.18
N TRP A 40 6.98 11.42 7.42
CA TRP A 40 6.51 12.69 7.95
C TRP A 40 7.64 13.73 7.89
N SER A 41 7.36 14.89 7.28
CA SER A 41 8.26 16.03 7.27
C SER A 41 7.75 17.10 8.23
N GLN A 42 8.49 17.35 9.30
CA GLN A 42 8.19 18.40 10.27
C GLN A 42 8.39 19.80 9.68
N ILE A 43 9.42 19.98 8.85
CA ILE A 43 9.71 21.27 8.19
C ILE A 43 8.56 21.66 7.26
N ASN A 44 8.03 20.71 6.51
CA ASN A 44 6.91 20.94 5.59
C ASN A 44 5.52 20.74 6.24
N ASN A 45 5.49 20.26 7.48
CA ASN A 45 4.30 19.91 8.26
C ASN A 45 3.30 19.04 7.46
N ARG A 46 3.81 17.99 6.81
CA ARG A 46 3.00 17.08 5.99
C ARG A 46 3.63 15.70 5.86
N TYR A 47 2.81 14.71 5.52
CA TYR A 47 3.31 13.45 5.00
C TYR A 47 3.82 13.61 3.57
N GLU A 48 4.85 12.86 3.19
CA GLU A 48 5.44 12.85 1.85
C GLU A 48 5.57 11.41 1.36
N VAL A 49 5.26 11.18 0.08
CA VAL A 49 5.44 9.86 -0.54
C VAL A 49 6.91 9.71 -0.93
N PHE A 50 7.54 8.63 -0.48
CA PHE A 50 8.88 8.24 -0.90
C PHE A 50 8.82 7.43 -2.21
N TRP A 51 7.95 6.43 -2.26
CA TRP A 51 7.55 5.76 -3.49
C TRP A 51 6.16 5.15 -3.33
N SER A 52 5.49 4.90 -4.46
CA SER A 52 4.22 4.19 -4.51
C SER A 52 4.15 3.32 -5.75
N ARG A 53 3.69 2.08 -5.59
CA ARG A 53 3.58 1.08 -6.65
C ARG A 53 2.29 0.30 -6.51
N SER A 54 1.68 0.02 -7.65
CA SER A 54 0.52 -0.85 -7.80
C SER A 54 0.79 -1.74 -9.01
N PRO A 55 0.74 -3.07 -8.85
CA PRO A 55 0.92 -4.01 -9.96
C PRO A 55 -0.03 -3.70 -11.11
N HIS A 56 0.49 -3.81 -12.33
CA HIS A 56 -0.22 -3.46 -13.57
C HIS A 56 -0.81 -2.03 -13.62
N ASN A 57 -0.43 -1.15 -12.67
CA ASN A 57 -1.02 0.17 -12.44
C ASN A 57 -2.56 0.14 -12.27
N THR A 58 -3.11 -0.92 -11.65
CA THR A 58 -4.56 -1.04 -11.39
C THR A 58 -5.08 0.03 -10.43
N MET A 59 -4.22 0.51 -9.52
CA MET A 59 -4.47 1.68 -8.70
C MET A 59 -3.55 2.84 -9.12
N PRO A 60 -4.06 4.09 -9.15
CA PRO A 60 -3.21 5.27 -9.30
C PRO A 60 -2.13 5.28 -8.23
N ARG A 61 -0.92 5.74 -8.58
CA ARG A 61 0.15 5.89 -7.59
C ARG A 61 -0.23 6.93 -6.55
N LEU A 62 0.08 6.65 -5.30
CA LEU A 62 -0.09 7.62 -4.23
C LEU A 62 0.87 8.78 -4.44
N THR A 63 0.38 10.00 -4.29
CA THR A 63 1.17 11.23 -4.40
C THR A 63 1.13 11.98 -3.09
N THR A 64 2.12 12.85 -2.84
CA THR A 64 2.14 13.70 -1.64
C THR A 64 0.88 14.54 -1.50
N ALA A 65 0.32 15.03 -2.61
CA ALA A 65 -0.97 15.75 -2.58
C ALA A 65 -2.14 14.83 -2.19
N GLY A 66 -2.14 13.58 -2.67
CA GLY A 66 -3.16 12.58 -2.38
C GLY A 66 -3.15 12.07 -0.93
N LEU A 67 -2.05 12.25 -0.18
CA LEU A 67 -1.97 11.83 1.23
C LEU A 67 -2.95 12.56 2.14
N SER A 68 -3.36 13.77 1.77
CA SER A 68 -4.37 14.53 2.52
C SER A 68 -5.67 13.75 2.69
N ALA A 69 -6.09 13.01 1.66
CA ALA A 69 -7.33 12.22 1.64
C ALA A 69 -7.30 10.97 2.54
N ILE A 70 -6.12 10.57 3.04
CA ILE A 70 -5.95 9.39 3.90
C ILE A 70 -5.27 9.72 5.23
N SER A 71 -5.01 11.00 5.49
CA SER A 71 -4.21 11.48 6.62
C SER A 71 -4.80 11.14 7.99
N ASP A 72 -6.12 11.02 8.07
CA ASP A 72 -6.90 10.60 9.25
C ASP A 72 -6.67 9.13 9.63
N ARG A 73 -6.25 8.30 8.67
CA ARG A 73 -5.92 6.88 8.86
C ARG A 73 -4.43 6.63 9.08
N LEU A 74 -3.60 7.68 9.03
CA LEU A 74 -2.16 7.57 9.26
C LEU A 74 -1.84 7.83 10.74
N PRO A 75 -0.85 7.11 11.30
CA PRO A 75 -0.43 7.33 12.68
C PRO A 75 0.31 8.66 12.82
N ILE A 76 0.31 9.23 14.02
CA ILE A 76 1.21 10.35 14.35
C ILE A 76 2.66 9.85 14.27
N MET A 77 3.49 10.55 13.52
CA MET A 77 4.88 10.18 13.21
C MET A 77 5.85 11.28 13.68
N ALA A 78 7.04 10.90 14.13
CA ALA A 78 8.12 11.87 14.35
C ALA A 78 8.72 12.31 13.00
N ASP A 79 9.48 13.40 13.01
CA ASP A 79 10.17 13.88 11.80
C ASP A 79 11.10 12.80 11.23
N GLY A 80 10.97 12.54 9.94
CA GLY A 80 11.76 11.53 9.23
C GLY A 80 11.40 10.08 9.54
N ASP A 81 10.39 9.81 10.38
CA ASP A 81 9.88 8.45 10.54
C ASP A 81 9.29 7.95 9.22
N HIS A 82 9.38 6.65 8.97
CA HIS A 82 8.77 6.02 7.80
C HIS A 82 7.74 4.95 8.18
N VAL A 83 6.72 4.82 7.34
CA VAL A 83 5.72 3.75 7.40
C VAL A 83 5.34 3.29 5.99
N VAL A 84 4.92 2.03 5.90
CA VAL A 84 4.45 1.39 4.67
C VAL A 84 2.92 1.27 4.74
N PRO A 85 2.14 2.21 4.15
CA PRO A 85 0.73 1.97 3.89
C PRO A 85 0.54 0.96 2.75
N ILE A 86 -0.36 0.01 2.99
CA ILE A 86 -0.76 -1.06 2.08
C ILE A 86 -2.27 -0.95 1.90
N GLU A 87 -2.67 -0.80 0.65
CA GLU A 87 -4.06 -0.70 0.23
C GLU A 87 -4.41 -1.91 -0.61
N VAL A 88 -5.59 -2.47 -0.35
CA VAL A 88 -6.16 -3.56 -1.13
C VAL A 88 -7.62 -3.23 -1.42
N GLU A 89 -8.03 -3.33 -2.68
CA GLU A 89 -9.44 -3.24 -3.10
C GLU A 89 -9.82 -4.51 -3.84
N VAL A 90 -10.93 -5.14 -3.45
CA VAL A 90 -11.50 -6.32 -4.12
C VAL A 90 -12.94 -6.01 -4.49
N ASN A 91 -13.30 -6.22 -5.76
CA ASN A 91 -14.70 -6.18 -6.16
C ASN A 91 -15.36 -7.50 -5.80
N TYR A 92 -16.38 -7.45 -4.95
CA TYR A 92 -17.11 -8.60 -4.45
C TYR A 92 -18.50 -8.63 -5.06
N GLU A 93 -18.76 -9.65 -5.89
CA GLU A 93 -20.08 -9.97 -6.45
C GLU A 93 -20.61 -11.24 -5.74
N PRO A 94 -21.70 -11.14 -4.95
CA PRO A 94 -22.26 -12.30 -4.27
C PRO A 94 -22.86 -13.30 -5.27
N SER A 95 -22.45 -14.57 -5.21
CA SER A 95 -22.98 -15.63 -6.10
C SER A 95 -24.45 -15.98 -5.83
N PHE A 96 -25.02 -15.49 -4.73
CA PHE A 96 -26.42 -15.70 -4.35
C PHE A 96 -27.03 -14.40 -3.80
N ASN A 97 -28.32 -14.19 -4.07
CA ASN A 97 -29.06 -13.07 -3.51
C ASN A 97 -29.33 -13.29 -2.02
N VAL A 98 -28.39 -12.83 -1.19
CA VAL A 98 -28.44 -12.93 0.29
C VAL A 98 -28.80 -11.59 0.95
N GLY A 99 -29.35 -10.64 0.19
CA GLY A 99 -29.62 -9.28 0.66
C GLY A 99 -28.37 -8.39 0.76
N ILE A 100 -27.24 -8.85 0.20
CA ILE A 100 -26.01 -8.08 0.00
C ILE A 100 -25.88 -7.93 -1.52
N GLY A 101 -25.61 -6.71 -1.99
CA GLY A 101 -25.35 -6.44 -3.40
C GLY A 101 -23.84 -6.32 -3.67
N ASP A 102 -23.51 -6.00 -4.92
CA ASP A 102 -22.14 -5.76 -5.34
C ASP A 102 -21.50 -4.66 -4.50
N GLN A 103 -20.28 -4.91 -4.04
CA GLN A 103 -19.54 -3.96 -3.23
C GLN A 103 -18.04 -4.07 -3.46
N THR A 104 -17.34 -2.96 -3.25
CA THR A 104 -15.87 -2.98 -3.23
C THR A 104 -15.41 -3.09 -1.79
N ILE A 105 -14.81 -4.21 -1.44
CA ILE A 105 -14.16 -4.42 -0.15
C ILE A 105 -12.82 -3.71 -0.19
N LYS A 106 -12.57 -2.81 0.76
CA LYS A 106 -11.32 -2.05 0.86
C LYS A 106 -10.64 -2.34 2.18
N GLN A 107 -9.34 -2.59 2.12
CA GLN A 107 -8.49 -2.75 3.29
C GLN A 107 -7.33 -1.76 3.26
N PHE A 108 -7.04 -1.18 4.43
CA PHE A 108 -5.96 -0.23 4.62
C PHE A 108 -5.16 -0.63 5.86
N ILE A 109 -3.89 -0.96 5.67
CA ILE A 109 -2.98 -1.36 6.76
C ILE A 109 -1.75 -0.48 6.68
N VAL A 110 -1.34 0.06 7.83
CA VAL A 110 -0.07 0.78 7.96
C VAL A 110 0.85 -0.04 8.82
N THR A 111 2.05 -0.34 8.32
CA THR A 111 3.08 -1.05 9.09
C THR A 111 4.37 -0.27 9.11
N ARG A 112 5.08 -0.31 10.25
CA ARG A 112 6.47 0.16 10.33
C ARG A 112 7.44 -0.91 9.84
N PRO A 113 8.50 -0.53 9.12
CA PRO A 113 9.66 -1.41 8.92
C PRO A 113 10.32 -1.74 10.26
N ARG A 114 10.69 -3.01 10.47
CA ARG A 114 11.17 -3.52 11.76
C ARG A 114 12.68 -3.41 11.92
N PHE A 115 13.43 -3.63 10.84
CA PHE A 115 14.88 -3.82 10.87
C PHE A 115 15.66 -2.71 10.17
N VAL A 116 15.00 -1.94 9.32
CA VAL A 116 15.58 -0.84 8.56
C VAL A 116 14.76 0.42 8.83
N PRO A 117 15.34 1.62 8.71
CA PRO A 117 14.61 2.87 8.95
C PRO A 117 13.54 3.14 7.88
N ARG A 118 13.70 2.59 6.67
CA ARG A 118 12.79 2.73 5.54
C ARG A 118 12.92 1.56 4.57
N ILE A 119 11.90 1.32 3.75
CA ILE A 119 11.94 0.35 2.64
C ILE A 119 12.34 1.07 1.35
N CYS A 120 13.44 0.63 0.73
CA CYS A 120 13.85 1.09 -0.58
C CYS A 120 13.18 0.27 -1.69
N LEU A 121 12.85 0.91 -2.81
CA LEU A 121 12.39 0.24 -4.03
C LEU A 121 13.49 0.29 -5.10
N THR A 122 13.78 -0.85 -5.72
CA THR A 122 14.75 -0.96 -6.81
C THR A 122 14.37 -0.04 -7.97
N GLY A 123 15.31 0.76 -8.46
CA GLY A 123 15.06 1.74 -9.53
C GLY A 123 14.48 3.08 -9.05
N VAL A 124 14.25 3.25 -7.74
CA VAL A 124 13.94 4.55 -7.12
C VAL A 124 15.11 4.97 -6.23
N PRO A 125 15.58 6.23 -6.29
CA PRO A 125 16.62 6.72 -5.39
C PRO A 125 16.23 6.50 -3.92
N CYS A 126 17.10 5.83 -3.16
CA CYS A 126 16.90 5.61 -1.73
C CYS A 126 17.80 6.54 -0.90
N SER A 127 17.65 7.85 -1.10
CA SER A 127 18.39 8.91 -0.39
C SER A 127 17.50 9.64 0.59
#